data_AF-A0A2T3M579-F1
#
_entry.id   AF-A0A2T3M579-F1
#
_cell.length_a   1.000
_cell.length_b   1.000
_cell.length_c   1.000
_cell.angle_alpha   90.00
_cell.angle_beta   90.00
_cell.angle_gamma   90.00
#
_symmetry.space_group_name_H-M   'P 1'
#
loop_
_entity.id
_entity.type
_entity.pdbx_description
1 polymer ?
#
loop_
_entity_poly.entity_id
_entity_poly.type
_entity_poly.pdbx_seq_one_letter_code
_entity_poly.pdbx_strand_id
1 'polypeptide(L)'
;SYYERRWLIEDFHKVWKSEGTQVEQLRMQSKDNLERLSVILAFIATRLLQLRFMNESKELSNSCCELVLKGKAWKLMWLKLEKKKLPKEAPDISWAYRSIARLGGWKDTKRTGRASVKTLWQGWFRLQTILEGYELAKSLEHNDL
;
A
#
# COMPACT_ATOMS: atom_id res chain seq x y z
N SER A 1 11.21 23.36 11.57
CA SER A 1 11.23 24.57 10.70
C SER A 1 10.63 24.27 9.33
N TYR A 2 10.13 25.27 8.58
CA TYR A 2 9.55 25.11 7.23
C TYR A 2 10.53 24.43 6.25
N TYR A 3 11.82 24.78 6.32
CA TYR A 3 12.84 24.27 5.42
C TYR A 3 13.21 22.79 5.64
N GLU A 4 13.04 22.27 6.85
CA GLU A 4 13.30 20.85 7.17
C GLU A 4 12.36 19.91 6.41
N ARG A 5 11.18 20.41 6.00
CA ARG A 5 10.19 19.65 5.22
C ARG A 5 10.49 19.64 3.72
N ARG A 6 11.48 20.40 3.24
CA ARG A 6 11.88 20.41 1.82
C ARG A 6 12.24 19.01 1.33
N TRP A 7 12.87 18.20 2.19
CA TRP A 7 13.33 16.85 1.86
C TRP A 7 12.18 15.88 1.51
N LEU A 8 10.93 16.20 1.87
CA LEU A 8 9.75 15.36 1.58
C LEU A 8 9.57 15.10 0.08
N ILE A 9 9.91 16.07 -0.78
CA ILE A 9 9.81 15.88 -2.23
C ILE A 9 10.87 14.89 -2.74
N GLU A 10 12.04 14.84 -2.10
CA GLU A 10 13.09 13.90 -2.43
C GLU A 10 12.69 12.48 -2.00
N ASP A 11 12.05 12.34 -0.84
CA ASP A 11 11.43 11.07 -0.41
C ASP A 11 10.36 10.61 -1.41
N PHE A 12 9.51 11.52 -1.90
CA PHE A 12 8.55 11.21 -2.95
C PHE A 12 9.25 10.72 -4.23
N HIS A 13 10.27 11.41 -4.72
CA HIS A 13 11.03 10.98 -5.91
C HIS A 13 11.67 9.61 -5.70
N LYS A 14 12.19 9.34 -4.50
CA LYS A 14 12.77 8.04 -4.15
C LYS A 14 11.73 6.93 -4.18
N VAL A 15 10.54 7.16 -3.62
CA VAL A 15 9.41 6.22 -3.67
C VAL A 15 8.96 5.99 -5.12
N TRP A 16 8.87 7.04 -5.92
CA TRP A 16 8.37 6.94 -7.29
C TRP A 16 9.35 6.22 -8.22
N LYS A 17 10.65 6.47 -8.07
CA LYS A 17 11.70 6.03 -9.00
C LYS A 17 12.43 4.77 -8.60
N SER A 18 13.07 4.72 -7.42
CA SER A 18 14.08 3.70 -7.13
C SER A 18 13.66 2.71 -6.04
N GLU A 19 12.91 3.14 -5.03
CA GLU A 19 12.59 2.30 -3.86
C GLU A 19 11.14 1.85 -3.79
N GLY A 20 10.22 2.40 -4.56
CA GLY A 20 8.82 1.99 -4.57
C GLY A 20 8.37 1.54 -5.95
N THR A 21 7.60 2.40 -6.63
CA THR A 21 6.88 2.08 -7.85
C THR A 21 7.76 1.82 -9.08
N GLN A 22 9.05 2.15 -9.02
CA GLN A 22 10.02 1.81 -10.05
C GLN A 22 9.68 2.34 -11.44
N VAL A 23 9.21 3.60 -11.53
CA VAL A 23 8.73 4.20 -12.79
C VAL A 23 9.76 4.16 -13.93
N GLU A 24 11.06 4.27 -13.61
CA GLU A 24 12.15 4.26 -14.60
C GLU A 24 12.45 2.84 -15.16
N GLN A 25 11.89 1.80 -14.54
CA GLN A 25 11.97 0.43 -15.04
C GLN A 25 10.86 0.07 -16.02
N LEU A 26 9.88 0.96 -16.23
CA LEU A 26 8.86 0.76 -17.25
C LEU A 26 9.50 0.60 -18.64
N ARG A 27 8.98 -0.34 -19.43
CA ARG A 27 9.45 -0.67 -20.79
C ARG A 27 8.31 -0.57 -21.81
N MET A 28 7.48 0.46 -21.67
CA MET A 28 6.38 0.73 -22.59
C MET A 28 6.92 1.17 -23.97
N GLN A 29 6.32 0.64 -25.03
CA GLN A 29 6.76 0.88 -26.42
C GLN A 29 6.29 2.21 -26.99
N SER A 30 5.37 2.91 -26.31
CA SER A 30 4.88 4.23 -26.71
C SER A 30 5.10 5.24 -25.60
N LYS A 31 5.47 6.47 -25.97
CA LYS A 31 5.57 7.61 -25.06
C LYS A 31 4.29 7.84 -24.25
N ASP A 32 3.12 7.81 -24.91
CA ASP A 32 1.85 8.12 -24.25
C ASP A 32 1.49 7.11 -23.16
N ASN A 33 1.69 5.80 -23.41
CA ASN A 33 1.48 4.78 -22.38
C ASN A 33 2.48 4.91 -21.23
N LEU A 34 3.73 5.28 -21.51
CA LEU A 34 4.72 5.53 -20.47
C LEU A 34 4.29 6.70 -19.58
N GLU A 35 3.83 7.80 -20.17
CA GLU A 35 3.37 8.99 -19.45
C GLU A 35 2.16 8.68 -18.57
N ARG A 36 1.13 8.01 -19.13
CA ARG A 36 -0.07 7.61 -18.38
C ARG A 36 0.26 6.74 -17.17
N LEU A 37 1.09 5.72 -17.36
CA LEU A 37 1.47 4.84 -16.27
C LEU A 37 2.34 5.54 -15.23
N SER A 38 3.23 6.44 -15.67
CA SER A 38 4.05 7.26 -14.77
C SER A 38 3.21 8.09 -13.81
N VAL A 39 2.12 8.70 -14.30
CA VAL A 39 1.16 9.46 -13.49
C VAL A 39 0.46 8.56 -12.47
N ILE A 40 -0.01 7.37 -12.88
CA ILE A 40 -0.64 6.41 -11.97
C ILE A 40 0.33 6.00 -10.85
N LEU A 41 1.57 5.66 -11.21
CA LEU A 41 2.60 5.30 -10.24
C LEU A 41 2.95 6.47 -9.31
N ALA A 42 2.89 7.71 -9.77
CA ALA A 42 3.09 8.88 -8.92
C ALA A 42 2.03 8.96 -7.80
N PHE A 43 0.75 8.78 -8.11
CA PHE A 43 -0.31 8.76 -7.10
C PHE A 43 -0.14 7.62 -6.10
N ILE A 44 0.25 6.44 -6.57
CA ILE A 44 0.55 5.30 -5.70
C ILE A 44 1.73 5.61 -4.78
N ALA A 45 2.80 6.22 -5.31
CA ALA A 45 3.95 6.64 -4.53
C ALA A 45 3.55 7.63 -3.42
N THR A 46 2.72 8.63 -3.74
CA THR A 46 2.16 9.57 -2.76
C THR A 46 1.34 8.83 -1.69
N ARG A 47 0.53 7.84 -2.07
CA ARG A 47 -0.28 7.07 -1.12
C ARG A 47 0.54 6.22 -0.17
N LEU A 48 1.62 5.59 -0.66
CA LEU A 48 2.56 4.86 0.19
C LEU A 48 3.24 5.79 1.20
N LEU A 49 3.62 7.00 0.76
CA LEU A 49 4.24 7.99 1.61
C LEU A 49 3.24 8.54 2.66
N GLN A 50 2.00 8.81 2.27
CA GLN A 50 0.92 9.18 3.19
C GLN A 50 0.69 8.10 4.25
N LEU A 51 0.58 6.82 3.86
CA LEU A 51 0.39 5.71 4.79
C LEU A 51 1.52 5.64 5.84
N ARG A 52 2.78 5.90 5.42
CA ARG A 52 3.91 6.01 6.34
C ARG A 52 3.72 7.14 7.35
N PHE A 53 3.41 8.36 6.89
CA PHE A 53 3.22 9.50 7.79
C PHE A 53 2.02 9.34 8.72
N MET A 54 0.92 8.74 8.24
CA MET A 54 -0.25 8.46 9.08
C MET A 54 0.07 7.47 10.20
N ASN A 55 0.91 6.46 9.95
CA ASN A 55 1.36 5.54 10.99
C ASN A 55 2.32 6.19 12.00
N GLU A 56 3.07 7.22 11.61
CA GLU A 56 3.97 7.96 12.51
C GLU A 56 3.22 9.00 13.37
N SER A 57 2.09 9.52 12.89
CA SER A 57 1.22 10.42 13.65
C SER A 57 0.42 9.65 14.69
N LYS A 58 0.58 9.97 15.98
CA LYS A 58 -0.16 9.33 17.09
C LYS A 58 -1.69 9.45 16.96
N GLU A 59 -2.16 10.56 16.38
CA GLU A 59 -3.58 10.83 16.21
C GLU A 59 -4.17 9.98 15.08
N LEU A 60 -3.48 9.93 13.94
CA LEU A 60 -3.95 9.19 12.77
C LEU A 60 -3.70 7.68 12.91
N SER A 61 -2.65 7.25 13.61
CA SER A 61 -2.31 5.84 13.74
C SER A 61 -3.43 5.01 14.37
N ASN A 62 -4.19 5.61 15.29
CA ASN A 62 -5.29 4.98 16.01
C ASN A 62 -6.65 5.17 15.33
N SER A 63 -6.68 5.92 14.22
CA SER A 63 -7.90 6.12 13.44
C SER A 63 -8.23 4.89 12.60
N CYS A 64 -9.50 4.77 12.19
CA CYS A 64 -9.99 3.66 11.36
C CYS A 64 -9.22 3.52 10.03
N CYS A 65 -8.82 2.30 9.68
CA CYS A 65 -8.04 2.04 8.46
C CYS A 65 -8.82 2.26 7.16
N GLU A 66 -10.14 2.39 7.21
CA GLU A 66 -10.98 2.61 6.00
C GLU A 66 -10.67 3.93 5.29
N LEU A 67 -10.03 4.88 5.98
CA LEU A 67 -9.49 6.10 5.37
C LEU A 67 -8.45 5.79 4.28
N VAL A 68 -7.74 4.66 4.38
CA VAL A 68 -6.68 4.25 3.45
C VAL A 68 -7.06 3.00 2.66
N LEU A 69 -7.59 1.97 3.33
CA LEU A 69 -7.95 0.69 2.75
C LEU A 69 -9.47 0.50 2.82
N LYS A 70 -10.15 0.71 1.69
CA LYS A 70 -11.62 0.67 1.65
C LYS A 70 -12.15 -0.76 1.58
N GLY A 71 -13.24 -1.01 2.31
CA GLY A 71 -14.15 -2.15 2.13
C GLY A 71 -13.46 -3.52 2.08
N LYS A 72 -13.37 -4.09 0.87
CA LYS A 72 -12.82 -5.44 0.65
C LYS A 72 -11.32 -5.52 0.95
N ALA A 73 -10.56 -4.43 0.75
CA ALA A 73 -9.10 -4.45 0.84
C ALA A 73 -8.60 -4.86 2.24
N TRP A 74 -9.09 -4.19 3.29
CA TRP A 74 -8.69 -4.51 4.65
C TRP A 74 -9.25 -5.88 5.11
N LYS A 75 -10.45 -6.25 4.66
CA LYS A 75 -11.09 -7.53 4.98
C LYS A 75 -10.33 -8.73 4.41
N LEU A 76 -9.94 -8.67 3.13
CA LEU A 76 -9.14 -9.72 2.49
C LEU A 76 -7.75 -9.80 3.11
N MET A 77 -7.14 -8.65 3.42
CA MET A 77 -5.86 -8.61 4.13
C MET A 77 -5.95 -9.25 5.52
N TRP A 78 -7.03 -8.99 6.27
CA TRP A 78 -7.30 -9.63 7.56
C TRP A 78 -7.41 -11.14 7.44
N LEU A 79 -8.22 -11.64 6.51
CA LEU A 79 -8.39 -13.08 6.28
C LEU A 79 -7.06 -13.75 5.92
N LYS A 80 -6.24 -13.11 5.07
CA LYS A 80 -4.95 -13.64 4.65
C LYS A 80 -3.92 -13.72 5.78
N LEU A 81 -3.81 -12.67 6.59
CA LEU A 81 -2.74 -12.53 7.58
C LEU A 81 -3.11 -13.09 8.95
N GLU A 82 -4.31 -12.79 9.43
CA GLU A 82 -4.76 -13.15 10.77
C GLU A 82 -5.41 -14.53 10.82
N LYS A 83 -5.98 -15.00 9.68
CA LYS A 83 -6.68 -16.29 9.56
C LYS A 83 -7.76 -16.48 10.63
N LYS A 84 -8.40 -15.39 11.02
CA LYS A 84 -9.47 -15.31 12.04
C LYS A 84 -10.75 -14.80 11.41
N LYS A 85 -11.87 -14.94 12.14
CA LYS A 85 -13.13 -14.30 11.77
C LYS A 85 -12.93 -12.78 11.64
N LEU A 86 -13.69 -12.18 10.74
CA LEU A 86 -13.66 -10.74 10.50
C LEU A 86 -14.15 -10.00 11.75
N PRO A 87 -13.45 -8.93 12.18
CA PRO A 87 -13.95 -8.07 13.24
C PRO A 87 -15.18 -7.30 12.76
N LYS A 88 -16.02 -6.87 13.73
CA LYS A 88 -17.21 -6.05 13.44
C LYS A 88 -16.81 -4.66 12.91
N GLU A 89 -15.73 -4.11 13.47
CA GLU A 89 -15.19 -2.81 13.12
C GLU A 89 -13.87 -2.96 12.40
N ALA A 90 -13.59 -2.02 11.49
CA ALA A 90 -12.31 -1.99 10.80
C ALA A 90 -11.17 -1.67 11.80
N PRO A 91 -10.02 -2.34 11.67
CA PRO A 91 -8.85 -2.07 12.51
C PRO A 91 -8.26 -0.68 12.24
N ASP A 92 -7.26 -0.30 13.04
CA ASP A 92 -6.61 1.01 12.93
C ASP A 92 -5.60 1.11 11.77
N ILE A 93 -5.16 2.34 11.48
CA ILE A 93 -4.16 2.60 10.43
C ILE A 93 -2.81 1.94 10.75
N SER A 94 -2.42 1.84 12.02
CA SER A 94 -1.16 1.17 12.37
C SER A 94 -1.19 -0.31 11.99
N TRP A 95 -2.32 -0.98 12.22
CA TRP A 95 -2.55 -2.34 11.74
C TRP A 95 -2.47 -2.41 10.22
N ALA A 96 -3.09 -1.48 9.49
CA ALA A 96 -3.04 -1.48 8.03
C ALA A 96 -1.60 -1.31 7.50
N TYR A 97 -0.84 -0.39 8.08
CA TYR A 97 0.58 -0.19 7.77
C TYR A 97 1.40 -1.46 8.01
N ARG A 98 1.30 -2.04 9.21
CA ARG A 98 2.04 -3.26 9.59
C ARG A 98 1.62 -4.45 8.75
N SER A 99 0.34 -4.56 8.41
CA SER A 99 -0.20 -5.64 7.59
C SER A 99 0.29 -5.57 6.15
N ILE A 100 0.27 -4.38 5.54
CA ILE A 100 0.89 -4.16 4.22
C ILE A 100 2.38 -4.49 4.28
N ALA A 101 3.10 -4.01 5.30
CA ALA A 101 4.51 -4.32 5.45
C ALA A 101 4.77 -5.83 5.61
N ARG A 102 3.97 -6.55 6.41
CA ARG A 102 4.04 -8.02 6.57
C ARG A 102 3.76 -8.74 5.26
N LEU A 103 2.77 -8.30 4.48
CA LEU A 103 2.53 -8.81 3.13
C LEU A 103 3.77 -8.63 2.24
N GLY A 104 4.51 -7.54 2.40
CA GLY A 104 5.78 -7.30 1.72
C GLY A 104 6.97 -8.09 2.26
N GLY A 105 6.80 -8.88 3.32
CA GLY A 105 7.86 -9.67 3.96
C GLY A 105 8.58 -8.97 5.12
N TRP A 106 8.04 -7.88 5.65
CA TRP A 106 8.61 -7.19 6.81
C TRP A 106 8.48 -8.05 8.08
N LYS A 107 9.59 -8.16 8.82
CA LYS A 107 9.69 -8.90 10.09
C LYS A 107 10.02 -8.02 11.29
N ASP A 108 10.25 -6.72 11.07
CA ASP A 108 10.72 -5.75 12.08
C ASP A 108 11.91 -6.23 12.93
N THR A 109 12.94 -6.79 12.29
CA THR A 109 14.09 -7.39 12.98
C THR A 109 14.84 -6.43 13.91
N LYS A 110 14.86 -5.14 13.55
CA LYS A 110 15.48 -4.07 14.36
C LYS A 110 14.50 -3.39 15.35
N ARG A 111 13.24 -3.85 15.43
CA ARG A 111 12.19 -3.31 16.32
C ARG A 111 12.01 -1.80 16.20
N THR A 112 12.13 -1.30 14.98
CA THR A 112 12.03 0.14 14.68
C THR A 112 10.58 0.57 14.48
N GLY A 113 9.67 -0.38 14.24
CA GLY A 113 8.29 -0.08 13.85
C GLY A 113 8.17 0.56 12.46
N ARG A 114 9.28 0.69 11.70
CA ARG A 114 9.34 1.38 10.40
C ARG A 114 9.75 0.41 9.30
N ALA A 115 8.83 0.15 8.38
CA ALA A 115 9.07 -0.60 7.15
C ALA A 115 9.66 0.30 6.05
N SER A 116 10.57 -0.26 5.25
CA SER A 116 11.10 0.42 4.07
C SER A 116 10.01 0.62 3.02
N VAL A 117 10.15 1.68 2.20
CA VAL A 117 9.19 1.98 1.12
C VAL A 117 9.05 0.79 0.18
N LYS A 118 10.17 0.15 -0.16
CA LYS A 118 10.22 -1.06 -0.99
C LYS A 118 9.34 -2.17 -0.45
N THR A 119 9.38 -2.39 0.87
CA THR A 119 8.59 -3.43 1.51
C THR A 119 7.11 -3.07 1.49
N LEU A 120 6.76 -1.80 1.73
CA LEU A 120 5.38 -1.32 1.63
C LEU A 120 4.84 -1.45 0.21
N TRP A 121 5.62 -1.09 -0.81
CA TRP A 121 5.25 -1.26 -2.21
C TRP A 121 5.01 -2.73 -2.56
N GLN A 122 5.92 -3.63 -2.18
CA GLN A 122 5.74 -5.07 -2.41
C GLN A 122 4.47 -5.61 -1.74
N GLY A 123 4.19 -5.16 -0.51
CA GLY A 123 2.98 -5.50 0.21
C GLY A 123 1.71 -4.98 -0.46
N TRP A 124 1.74 -3.73 -0.90
CA TRP A 124 0.64 -3.10 -1.64
C TRP A 124 0.36 -3.83 -2.95
N PHE A 125 1.41 -4.14 -3.73
CA PHE A 125 1.28 -4.87 -4.97
C PHE A 125 0.67 -6.26 -4.76
N ARG A 126 1.13 -7.00 -3.74
CA ARG A 126 0.54 -8.29 -3.35
C ARG A 126 -0.93 -8.17 -2.94
N LEU A 127 -1.31 -7.10 -2.23
CA LEU A 127 -2.71 -6.85 -1.88
C LEU A 127 -3.56 -6.61 -3.13
N GLN A 128 -3.06 -5.87 -4.12
CA GLN A 128 -3.76 -5.68 -5.40
C GLN A 128 -3.97 -7.02 -6.13
N THR A 129 -2.96 -7.89 -6.18
CA THR A 129 -3.10 -9.24 -6.77
C THR A 129 -4.16 -10.08 -6.04
N ILE A 130 -4.25 -9.99 -4.70
CA ILE A 130 -5.28 -10.68 -3.92
C ILE A 130 -6.68 -10.14 -4.25
N LEU A 131 -6.82 -8.81 -4.38
CA LEU A 131 -8.08 -8.18 -4.75
C LEU A 131 -8.53 -8.59 -6.15
N GLU A 132 -7.61 -8.58 -7.12
CA GLU A 132 -7.87 -9.06 -8.48
C GLU A 132 -8.32 -10.51 -8.48
N GLY A 133 -7.59 -11.40 -7.79
CA GLY A 133 -7.97 -12.81 -7.67
C GLY A 133 -9.34 -13.02 -7.01
N TYR A 134 -9.69 -12.19 -6.03
CA TYR A 134 -11.02 -12.23 -5.41
C TYR A 134 -12.14 -11.83 -6.38
N GLU A 135 -11.95 -10.76 -7.17
CA GLU A 135 -12.98 -10.35 -8.15
C GLU A 135 -13.10 -11.38 -9.28
N LEU A 136 -12.01 -12.01 -9.71
CA LEU A 136 -12.02 -13.10 -10.69
C LEU A 136 -12.74 -14.35 -10.16
N ALA A 137 -12.52 -14.74 -8.91
CA ALA A 137 -13.23 -15.87 -8.31
C ALA A 137 -14.75 -15.58 -8.24
N LYS A 138 -15.12 -14.35 -7.89
CA LYS A 138 -16.53 -13.94 -7.84
C LYS A 138 -17.19 -13.93 -9.22
N SER A 139 -16.45 -13.58 -10.29
CA SER A 139 -17.01 -13.57 -11.64
C SER A 139 -17.27 -14.98 -12.18
N LEU A 140 -16.48 -15.99 -11.78
CA LEU A 140 -16.79 -17.39 -12.06
C LEU A 140 -18.11 -17.81 -11.40
N GLU A 141 -18.27 -17.53 -10.11
CA GLU A 141 -19.51 -17.85 -9.37
C GLU A 141 -20.76 -17.12 -9.90
N HIS A 142 -20.59 -15.98 -10.58
CA HIS A 142 -21.71 -15.25 -11.21
C HIS A 142 -22.03 -15.72 -12.64
N ASN A 143 -21.09 -16.36 -13.34
CA ASN A 143 -21.27 -16.84 -14.71
C ASN A 143 -21.77 -18.31 -14.78
N ASP A 144 -21.93 -18.97 -13.63
CA ASP A 144 -22.53 -20.31 -13.50
C ASP A 144 -24.08 -20.28 -13.33
N LEU A 145 -24.75 -19.30 -13.93
CA LEU A 145 -26.22 -19.18 -14.07
C LEU A 145 -26.61 -18.95 -15.54
#